data_AF-A0A3N5Z5A4-F1
#
_entry.id   AF-A0A3N5Z5A4-F1
#
_cell.length_a   1.000
_cell.length_b   1.000
_cell.length_c   1.000
_cell.angle_alpha   90.00
_cell.angle_beta   90.00
_cell.angle_gamma   90.00
#
_symmetry.space_group_name_H-M   'P 1'
#
loop_
_entity.id
_entity.type
_entity.pdbx_description
1 polymer ?
#
loop_
_entity_poly.entity_id
_entity_poly.type
_entity_poly.pdbx_seq_one_letter_code
_entity_poly.pdbx_strand_id
1 'polypeptide(L)'
;MAKHKTPLLDQLETGPWPSFVSDLKQEAEKRAKNKKGLELQIPQDVVEDLLGVLELSYKHGRTHWKHGGIVGVFGYGGGVIGRYCDQPTMFPGVAHFHTVRVAQPAGKFYSTEYLRQLCNLWDFRGSGITNMHGSTGDIILIGTTTPQLEEIYFEMSHNMDQDLGGSGSNLRTPADCIGQARCEYACYDTQALCHNLTLEYQDELHRPAFPYKFKFKFDGCPNCCVASIARSDMSFIGTWKDDIRIDAEAVKAYVGGEIKPNAGAHAGRDWGKFDIQKEVIGLCPTGCMKYEDNKLTINNRECTRCMHCINVMPRALRIGKQTGCSILVGAKAPILDGAQMGSLLVPFIEV
;
A
#
# COMPACT_ATOMS: atom_id res chain seq x y z
N MET A 1 -19.77 -5.63 -31.67
CA MET A 1 -18.40 -5.11 -31.86
C MET A 1 -18.13 -4.13 -30.73
N ALA A 2 -16.90 -4.03 -30.24
CA ALA A 2 -16.53 -3.03 -29.24
C ALA A 2 -16.76 -1.60 -29.78
N LYS A 3 -17.09 -0.65 -28.90
CA LYS A 3 -17.39 0.75 -29.27
C LYS A 3 -16.23 1.42 -30.00
N HIS A 4 -14.99 1.15 -29.57
CA HIS A 4 -13.76 1.69 -30.14
C HIS A 4 -12.82 0.58 -30.59
N LYS A 5 -11.97 0.85 -31.60
CA LYS A 5 -10.86 -0.02 -31.97
C LYS A 5 -9.64 0.32 -31.10
N THR A 6 -8.98 -0.69 -30.54
CA THR A 6 -7.87 -0.52 -29.58
C THR A 6 -6.60 -1.30 -29.96
N PRO A 7 -6.10 -1.20 -31.21
CA PRO A 7 -5.05 -2.09 -31.71
C PRO A 7 -3.73 -2.04 -30.91
N LEU A 8 -3.38 -0.91 -30.29
CA LEU A 8 -2.18 -0.81 -29.46
C LEU A 8 -2.41 -1.47 -28.09
N LEU A 9 -3.56 -1.21 -27.45
CA LEU A 9 -3.91 -1.87 -26.19
C LEU A 9 -4.10 -3.38 -26.35
N ASP A 10 -4.59 -3.85 -27.50
CA ASP A 10 -4.79 -5.28 -27.78
C ASP A 10 -3.46 -6.08 -27.67
N GLN A 11 -2.32 -5.43 -27.94
CA GLN A 11 -1.01 -6.07 -27.77
C GLN A 11 -0.69 -6.40 -26.29
N LEU A 12 -1.26 -5.63 -25.35
CA LEU A 12 -1.05 -5.78 -23.91
C LEU A 12 -1.89 -6.90 -23.30
N GLU A 13 -2.71 -7.59 -24.09
CA GLU A 13 -3.42 -8.81 -23.66
C GLU A 13 -2.54 -10.05 -23.75
N THR A 14 -1.42 -9.96 -24.44
CA THR A 14 -0.47 -11.07 -24.61
C THR A 14 0.56 -11.12 -23.47
N GLY A 15 1.19 -12.28 -23.31
CA GLY A 15 2.18 -12.51 -22.27
C GLY A 15 1.58 -13.13 -20.99
N PRO A 16 2.43 -13.51 -20.02
CA PRO A 16 2.00 -14.30 -18.87
C PRO A 16 1.45 -13.47 -17.70
N TRP A 17 1.69 -12.15 -17.67
CA TRP A 17 1.23 -11.27 -16.59
C TRP A 17 -0.26 -10.94 -16.75
N PRO A 18 -1.08 -10.92 -15.67
CA PRO A 18 -2.50 -10.58 -15.77
C PRO A 18 -2.68 -9.20 -16.43
N SER A 19 -3.36 -9.19 -17.58
CA SER A 19 -3.54 -7.98 -18.36
C SER A 19 -4.68 -7.13 -17.81
N PHE A 20 -4.37 -5.88 -17.50
CA PHE A 20 -5.40 -4.90 -17.17
C PHE A 20 -6.34 -4.60 -18.36
N VAL A 21 -5.87 -4.78 -19.60
CA VAL A 21 -6.70 -4.56 -20.80
C VAL A 21 -7.77 -5.63 -20.90
N SER A 22 -7.40 -6.90 -20.71
CA SER A 22 -8.37 -8.01 -20.71
C SER A 22 -9.40 -7.88 -19.59
N ASP A 23 -8.97 -7.46 -18.39
CA ASP A 23 -9.89 -7.21 -17.25
C ASP A 23 -10.87 -6.05 -17.54
N LEU A 24 -10.39 -4.93 -18.09
CA LEU A 24 -11.26 -3.82 -18.52
C LEU A 24 -12.24 -4.24 -19.61
N LYS A 25 -11.80 -5.04 -20.60
CA LYS A 25 -12.70 -5.59 -21.63
C LYS A 25 -13.76 -6.52 -21.05
N GLN A 26 -13.40 -7.32 -20.04
CA GLN A 26 -14.35 -8.17 -19.32
C GLN A 26 -15.39 -7.33 -18.57
N GLU A 27 -14.98 -6.26 -17.87
CA GLU A 27 -15.92 -5.37 -17.18
C GLU A 27 -16.82 -4.62 -18.18
N ALA A 28 -16.27 -4.13 -19.29
CA ALA A 28 -17.06 -3.54 -20.38
C ALA A 28 -18.12 -4.53 -20.90
N GLU A 29 -17.74 -5.79 -21.15
CA GLU A 29 -18.69 -6.82 -21.59
C GLU A 29 -19.75 -7.15 -20.53
N LYS A 30 -19.36 -7.22 -19.24
CA LYS A 30 -20.28 -7.43 -18.12
C LYS A 30 -21.32 -6.31 -18.04
N ARG A 31 -20.89 -5.05 -18.15
CA ARG A 31 -21.77 -3.88 -18.12
C ARG A 31 -22.66 -3.81 -19.36
N ALA A 32 -22.13 -4.10 -20.55
CA ALA A 32 -22.90 -4.17 -21.79
C ALA A 32 -24.03 -5.22 -21.71
N LYS A 33 -23.76 -6.39 -21.12
CA LYS A 33 -24.77 -7.44 -20.92
C LYS A 33 -25.78 -7.12 -19.82
N ASN A 34 -25.39 -6.32 -18.83
CA ASN A 34 -26.18 -5.95 -17.65
C ASN A 34 -27.08 -7.07 -17.11
N LYS A 35 -26.54 -8.28 -16.92
CA LYS A 35 -27.34 -9.48 -16.57
C LYS A 35 -28.12 -9.33 -15.25
N LYS A 36 -27.65 -8.46 -14.36
CA LYS A 36 -28.30 -8.15 -13.08
C LYS A 36 -29.46 -7.15 -13.21
N GLY A 37 -29.68 -6.57 -14.39
CA GLY A 37 -30.72 -5.57 -14.62
C GLY A 37 -30.54 -4.30 -13.80
N LEU A 38 -29.29 -3.88 -13.54
CA LEU A 38 -29.01 -2.70 -12.74
C LEU A 38 -29.39 -1.44 -13.51
N GLU A 39 -30.02 -0.48 -12.83
CA GLU A 39 -30.17 0.87 -13.33
C GLU A 39 -28.86 1.64 -13.14
N LEU A 40 -27.89 1.40 -14.02
CA LEU A 40 -26.55 1.99 -13.91
C LEU A 40 -26.64 3.53 -13.84
N GLN A 41 -26.08 4.11 -12.78
CA GLN A 41 -26.22 5.54 -12.48
C GLN A 41 -25.21 6.43 -13.24
N ILE A 42 -24.26 5.80 -13.94
CA ILE A 42 -23.33 6.44 -14.87
C ILE A 42 -23.40 5.72 -16.22
N PRO A 43 -22.85 6.30 -17.31
CA PRO A 43 -22.92 5.69 -18.64
C PRO A 43 -22.51 4.22 -18.64
N GLN A 44 -23.34 3.37 -19.25
CA GLN A 44 -23.11 1.94 -19.33
C GLN A 44 -21.78 1.60 -20.04
N ASP A 45 -21.42 2.43 -21.02
CA ASP A 45 -20.24 2.34 -21.89
C ASP A 45 -19.01 3.09 -21.37
N VAL A 46 -18.99 3.45 -20.07
CA VAL A 46 -17.89 4.16 -19.40
C VAL A 46 -16.53 3.45 -19.57
N VAL A 47 -16.52 2.12 -19.54
CA VAL A 47 -15.27 1.33 -19.64
C VAL A 47 -14.79 1.27 -21.08
N GLU A 48 -15.71 1.15 -22.03
CA GLU A 48 -15.38 1.24 -23.46
C GLU A 48 -14.78 2.61 -23.81
N ASP A 49 -15.34 3.70 -23.28
CA ASP A 49 -14.79 5.05 -23.49
C ASP A 49 -13.45 5.27 -22.78
N LEU A 50 -13.23 4.64 -21.61
CA LEU A 50 -11.91 4.61 -20.98
C LEU A 50 -10.87 3.93 -21.87
N LEU A 51 -11.20 2.76 -22.44
CA LEU A 51 -10.33 2.05 -23.37
C LEU A 51 -10.06 2.90 -24.63
N GLY A 52 -11.08 3.58 -25.15
CA GLY A 52 -10.96 4.47 -26.31
C GLY A 52 -10.02 5.66 -26.06
N VAL A 53 -10.17 6.37 -24.95
CA VAL A 53 -9.30 7.51 -24.61
C VAL A 53 -7.89 7.06 -24.24
N LEU A 54 -7.74 5.87 -23.66
CA LEU A 54 -6.44 5.29 -23.35
C LEU A 54 -5.70 4.88 -24.64
N GLU A 55 -6.37 4.24 -25.59
CA GLU A 55 -5.81 3.96 -26.92
C GLU A 55 -5.35 5.25 -27.61
N LEU A 56 -6.17 6.30 -27.56
CA LEU A 56 -5.80 7.61 -28.12
C LEU A 56 -4.54 8.17 -27.45
N SER A 57 -4.42 7.98 -26.14
CA SER A 57 -3.24 8.39 -25.36
C SER A 57 -1.99 7.59 -25.79
N TYR A 58 -2.11 6.29 -26.04
CA TYR A 58 -1.03 5.46 -26.60
C TYR A 58 -0.59 5.95 -27.98
N LYS A 59 -1.56 6.29 -28.85
CA LYS A 59 -1.29 6.81 -30.18
C LYS A 59 -0.59 8.16 -30.17
N HIS A 60 -0.99 9.07 -29.27
CA HIS A 60 -0.43 10.42 -29.22
C HIS A 60 0.78 10.57 -28.29
N GLY A 61 1.05 9.61 -27.41
CA GLY A 61 2.11 9.70 -26.41
C GLY A 61 1.87 10.80 -25.37
N ARG A 62 0.61 11.15 -25.10
CA ARG A 62 0.23 12.20 -24.13
C ARG A 62 -1.06 11.87 -23.39
N THR A 63 -1.27 12.51 -22.25
CA THR A 63 -2.53 12.38 -21.49
C THR A 63 -3.69 13.11 -22.16
N HIS A 64 -4.89 12.57 -22.02
CA HIS A 64 -6.16 13.14 -22.49
C HIS A 64 -7.10 13.51 -21.34
N TRP A 65 -6.51 13.86 -20.19
CA TRP A 65 -7.22 14.36 -19.03
C TRP A 65 -6.88 15.83 -18.77
N LYS A 66 -7.91 16.64 -18.52
CA LYS A 66 -7.74 18.07 -18.21
C LYS A 66 -6.99 18.26 -16.88
N HIS A 67 -6.43 19.46 -16.72
CA HIS A 67 -5.79 19.89 -15.48
C HIS A 67 -6.80 19.97 -14.32
N GLY A 68 -6.44 19.39 -13.18
CA GLY A 68 -7.21 19.48 -11.94
C GLY A 68 -8.65 18.95 -12.01
N GLY A 69 -9.46 19.45 -11.08
CA GLY A 69 -10.87 19.11 -10.89
C GLY A 69 -11.22 19.19 -9.42
N ILE A 70 -12.10 20.11 -9.03
CA ILE A 70 -12.54 20.33 -7.65
C ILE A 70 -13.96 19.81 -7.52
N VAL A 71 -14.10 18.70 -6.81
CA VAL A 71 -15.36 18.03 -6.48
C VAL A 71 -15.16 17.35 -5.13
N GLY A 72 -16.24 17.07 -4.41
CA GLY A 72 -16.18 16.46 -3.09
C GLY A 72 -17.57 16.17 -2.56
N VAL A 73 -17.63 15.95 -1.26
CA VAL A 73 -18.87 15.77 -0.50
C VAL A 73 -18.94 16.82 0.60
N PHE A 74 -20.14 17.24 0.98
CA PHE A 74 -20.33 18.24 2.03
C PHE A 74 -19.73 17.78 3.36
N GLY A 75 -19.18 18.74 4.11
CA GLY A 75 -18.50 18.48 5.38
C GLY A 75 -17.00 18.18 5.25
N TYR A 76 -16.54 17.70 4.08
CA TYR A 76 -15.13 17.36 3.83
C TYR A 76 -14.48 18.23 2.75
N GLY A 77 -13.20 18.55 2.94
CA GLY A 77 -12.39 19.30 1.99
C GLY A 77 -11.52 18.42 1.07
N GLY A 78 -11.70 17.09 1.13
CA GLY A 78 -10.90 16.10 0.42
C GLY A 78 -11.59 14.75 0.29
N GLY A 79 -10.86 13.75 -0.20
CA GLY A 79 -11.31 12.36 -0.38
C GLY A 79 -11.72 12.00 -1.81
N VAL A 80 -12.04 12.99 -2.64
CA VAL A 80 -12.35 12.79 -4.07
C VAL A 80 -11.34 13.54 -4.95
N ILE A 81 -10.90 12.91 -6.05
CA ILE A 81 -10.05 13.54 -7.07
C ILE A 81 -10.88 13.76 -8.32
N GLY A 82 -11.25 15.02 -8.58
CA GLY A 82 -11.93 15.42 -9.80
C GLY A 82 -11.05 15.20 -11.02
N ARG A 83 -11.66 14.69 -12.09
CA ARG A 83 -11.00 14.44 -13.37
C ARG A 83 -12.02 14.49 -14.50
N TYR A 84 -11.62 15.09 -15.61
CA TYR A 84 -12.45 15.31 -16.79
C TYR A 84 -11.64 15.01 -18.05
N CYS A 85 -12.23 14.28 -19.00
CA CYS A 85 -11.62 14.03 -20.31
C CYS A 85 -11.51 15.34 -21.12
N ASP A 86 -10.44 15.48 -21.89
CA ASP A 86 -10.25 16.62 -22.80
C ASP A 86 -10.94 16.47 -24.16
N GLN A 87 -11.46 15.28 -24.48
CA GLN A 87 -12.27 14.97 -25.68
C GLN A 87 -13.69 14.48 -25.30
N PRO A 88 -14.50 15.27 -24.56
CA PRO A 88 -15.78 14.80 -24.02
C PRO A 88 -16.82 14.44 -25.10
N THR A 89 -16.71 15.00 -26.32
CA THR A 89 -17.59 14.63 -27.43
C THR A 89 -17.22 13.27 -28.02
N MET A 90 -15.93 12.91 -28.03
CA MET A 90 -15.47 11.61 -28.53
C MET A 90 -15.68 10.49 -27.50
N PHE A 91 -15.51 10.81 -26.22
CA PHE A 91 -15.59 9.86 -25.11
C PHE A 91 -16.53 10.37 -24.01
N PRO A 92 -17.84 10.48 -24.28
CA PRO A 92 -18.81 11.04 -23.34
C PRO A 92 -18.93 10.23 -22.03
N GLY A 93 -18.69 8.91 -22.08
CA GLY A 93 -18.73 8.01 -20.92
C GLY A 93 -17.70 8.35 -19.84
N VAL A 94 -16.61 9.02 -20.21
CA VAL A 94 -15.56 9.48 -19.29
C VAL A 94 -15.42 11.01 -19.27
N ALA A 95 -16.44 11.74 -19.70
CA ALA A 95 -16.46 13.20 -19.59
C ALA A 95 -16.23 13.66 -18.14
N HIS A 96 -16.87 12.98 -17.19
CA HIS A 96 -16.51 12.98 -15.76
C HIS A 96 -15.95 11.60 -15.41
N PHE A 97 -14.82 11.56 -14.71
CA PHE A 97 -14.19 10.30 -14.33
C PHE A 97 -13.49 10.41 -12.97
N HIS A 98 -14.27 10.81 -11.97
CA HIS A 98 -13.74 11.14 -10.64
C HIS A 98 -13.29 9.89 -9.90
N THR A 99 -12.24 10.03 -9.11
CA THR A 99 -11.73 8.95 -8.26
C THR A 99 -12.15 9.19 -6.81
N VAL A 100 -12.81 8.21 -6.20
CA VAL A 100 -13.17 8.23 -4.76
C VAL A 100 -12.14 7.41 -4.01
N ARG A 101 -11.56 7.99 -2.95
CA ARG A 101 -10.66 7.29 -2.03
C ARG A 101 -11.48 6.81 -0.85
N VAL A 102 -11.40 5.52 -0.56
CA VAL A 102 -12.12 4.87 0.54
C VAL A 102 -11.09 4.39 1.56
N ALA A 103 -11.31 4.71 2.84
CA ALA A 103 -10.39 4.36 3.91
C ALA A 103 -10.29 2.83 4.04
N GLN A 104 -9.08 2.27 3.96
CA GLN A 104 -8.87 0.83 4.09
C GLN A 104 -8.72 0.41 5.55
N PRO A 105 -9.09 -0.83 5.94
CA PRO A 105 -8.71 -1.40 7.22
C PRO A 105 -7.17 -1.55 7.32
N ALA A 106 -6.64 -1.38 8.54
CA ALA A 106 -5.24 -1.64 8.84
C ALA A 106 -4.85 -3.08 8.44
N GLY A 107 -3.63 -3.26 7.93
CA GLY A 107 -3.18 -4.55 7.38
C GLY A 107 -3.88 -5.03 6.10
N LYS A 108 -4.92 -4.33 5.61
CA LYS A 108 -5.69 -4.66 4.39
C LYS A 108 -6.33 -6.07 4.44
N PHE A 109 -6.80 -6.48 5.62
CA PHE A 109 -7.60 -7.68 5.76
C PHE A 109 -9.06 -7.39 5.41
N TYR A 110 -9.69 -8.29 4.66
CA TYR A 110 -11.07 -8.13 4.20
C TYR A 110 -11.85 -9.42 4.38
N SER A 111 -13.15 -9.30 4.68
CA SER A 111 -14.11 -10.35 4.45
C SER A 111 -14.62 -10.27 3.00
N THR A 112 -15.03 -11.42 2.43
CA THR A 112 -15.65 -11.43 1.10
C THR A 112 -17.01 -10.74 1.08
N GLU A 113 -17.69 -10.68 2.22
CA GLU A 113 -18.96 -9.97 2.38
C GLU A 113 -18.79 -8.47 2.15
N TYR A 114 -17.86 -7.83 2.87
CA TYR A 114 -17.56 -6.40 2.72
C TYR A 114 -17.13 -6.06 1.28
N LEU A 115 -16.22 -6.85 0.69
CA LEU A 115 -15.77 -6.60 -0.67
C LEU A 115 -16.90 -6.74 -1.70
N ARG A 116 -17.82 -7.70 -1.52
CA ARG A 116 -18.99 -7.85 -2.41
C ARG A 116 -19.97 -6.68 -2.24
N GLN A 117 -20.18 -6.19 -1.02
CA GLN A 117 -21.00 -5.00 -0.78
C GLN A 117 -20.41 -3.78 -1.48
N LEU A 118 -19.10 -3.55 -1.33
CA LEU A 118 -18.39 -2.46 -2.00
C LEU A 118 -18.45 -2.60 -3.53
N CYS A 119 -18.26 -3.81 -4.07
CA CYS A 119 -18.41 -4.06 -5.51
C CYS A 119 -19.85 -3.81 -5.99
N ASN A 120 -20.87 -4.17 -5.22
CA ASN A 120 -22.26 -3.91 -5.60
C ASN A 120 -22.57 -2.41 -5.65
N LEU A 121 -22.13 -1.64 -4.64
CA LEU A 121 -22.22 -0.19 -4.64
C LEU A 121 -21.50 0.40 -5.86
N TRP A 122 -20.28 -0.05 -6.13
CA TRP A 122 -19.46 0.50 -7.20
C TRP A 122 -19.89 0.08 -8.60
N ASP A 123 -20.44 -1.13 -8.78
CA ASP A 123 -21.08 -1.57 -10.02
C ASP A 123 -22.25 -0.63 -10.38
N PHE A 124 -23.06 -0.26 -9.37
CA PHE A 124 -24.27 0.55 -9.52
C PHE A 124 -23.98 2.04 -9.74
N ARG A 125 -23.09 2.64 -8.92
CA ARG A 125 -22.83 4.10 -8.90
C ARG A 125 -21.52 4.54 -9.55
N GLY A 126 -20.69 3.59 -9.98
CA GLY A 126 -19.38 3.85 -10.57
C GLY A 126 -19.14 3.05 -11.83
N SER A 127 -17.87 3.02 -12.23
CA SER A 127 -17.43 2.33 -13.45
C SER A 127 -17.27 0.81 -13.29
N GLY A 128 -17.26 0.31 -12.06
CA GLY A 128 -16.83 -1.07 -11.75
C GLY A 128 -15.30 -1.24 -11.67
N ILE A 129 -14.50 -0.21 -11.98
CA ILE A 129 -13.04 -0.27 -12.02
C ILE A 129 -12.43 0.20 -10.70
N THR A 130 -11.39 -0.47 -10.21
CA THR A 130 -10.72 -0.12 -8.96
C THR A 130 -9.18 -0.15 -9.06
N ASN A 131 -8.51 0.48 -8.09
CA ASN A 131 -7.17 0.01 -7.68
C ASN A 131 -7.24 -0.53 -6.26
N MET A 132 -6.74 -1.76 -6.09
CA MET A 132 -6.61 -2.45 -4.82
C MET A 132 -5.11 -2.64 -4.55
N HIS A 133 -4.38 -1.62 -4.11
CA HIS A 133 -4.81 -0.35 -3.49
C HIS A 133 -4.09 0.86 -4.09
N GLY A 134 -4.48 2.06 -3.69
CA GLY A 134 -3.68 3.26 -3.92
C GLY A 134 -2.36 3.22 -3.14
N SER A 135 -1.31 3.85 -3.67
CA SER A 135 0.02 3.78 -3.05
C SER A 135 0.11 4.40 -1.65
N THR A 136 -0.87 5.19 -1.21
CA THR A 136 -0.92 5.64 0.19
C THR A 136 -1.46 4.56 1.10
N GLY A 137 -2.54 3.88 0.68
CA GLY A 137 -3.22 2.82 1.43
C GLY A 137 -4.66 2.61 0.97
N ASP A 138 -5.31 3.69 0.53
CA ASP A 138 -6.74 3.76 0.20
C ASP A 138 -7.20 2.67 -0.77
N ILE A 139 -8.43 2.19 -0.61
CA ILE A 139 -9.17 1.57 -1.73
C ILE A 139 -9.51 2.69 -2.71
N ILE A 140 -9.29 2.44 -4.01
CA ILE A 140 -9.50 3.44 -5.05
C ILE A 140 -10.66 2.99 -5.93
N LEU A 141 -11.76 3.74 -5.88
CA LEU A 141 -12.89 3.57 -6.80
C LEU A 141 -12.70 4.53 -7.99
N ILE A 142 -12.46 4.00 -9.18
CA ILE A 142 -11.97 4.78 -10.33
C ILE A 142 -13.10 5.10 -11.31
N GLY A 143 -13.56 6.33 -11.34
CA GLY A 143 -14.48 6.80 -12.36
C GLY A 143 -15.93 6.76 -11.91
N THR A 144 -16.44 7.93 -11.55
CA THR A 144 -17.85 8.23 -11.39
C THR A 144 -18.12 9.68 -11.80
N THR A 145 -19.36 10.12 -11.73
CA THR A 145 -19.82 11.47 -12.05
C THR A 145 -20.04 12.29 -10.79
N THR A 146 -20.07 13.62 -10.92
CA THR A 146 -20.25 14.52 -9.77
C THR A 146 -21.54 14.26 -8.98
N PRO A 147 -22.71 14.03 -9.62
CA PRO A 147 -23.95 13.80 -8.89
C PRO A 147 -23.94 12.52 -8.02
N GLN A 148 -23.10 11.54 -8.33
CA GLN A 148 -23.03 10.29 -7.57
C GLN A 148 -22.14 10.38 -6.32
N LEU A 149 -21.37 11.45 -6.12
CA LEU A 149 -20.41 11.52 -5.02
C LEU A 149 -21.09 11.48 -3.64
N GLU A 150 -22.11 12.30 -3.43
CA GLU A 150 -22.90 12.30 -2.19
C GLU A 150 -23.65 10.98 -2.00
N GLU A 151 -24.16 10.41 -3.08
CA GLU A 151 -24.89 9.14 -3.06
C GLU A 151 -24.00 7.95 -2.67
N ILE A 152 -22.78 7.92 -3.19
CA ILE A 152 -21.77 6.92 -2.83
C ILE A 152 -21.37 7.10 -1.37
N TYR A 153 -21.12 8.35 -0.95
CA TYR A 153 -20.73 8.66 0.41
C TYR A 153 -21.81 8.29 1.43
N PHE A 154 -23.07 8.65 1.13
CA PHE A 154 -24.22 8.32 1.97
C PHE A 154 -24.35 6.80 2.16
N GLU A 155 -24.23 6.01 1.09
CA GLU A 155 -24.30 4.55 1.18
C GLU A 155 -23.16 3.97 2.03
N MET A 156 -21.93 4.44 1.80
CA MET A 156 -20.77 3.97 2.58
C MET A 156 -20.92 4.29 4.07
N SER A 157 -21.35 5.51 4.41
CA SER A 157 -21.44 5.94 5.79
C SER A 157 -22.64 5.32 6.52
N HIS A 158 -23.81 5.23 5.88
CA HIS A 158 -25.03 4.77 6.55
C HIS A 158 -25.20 3.24 6.54
N ASN A 159 -24.73 2.57 5.50
CA ASN A 159 -25.00 1.14 5.29
C ASN A 159 -23.75 0.25 5.38
N MET A 160 -22.54 0.82 5.32
CA MET A 160 -21.29 0.05 5.32
C MET A 160 -20.34 0.41 6.49
N ASP A 161 -20.68 1.40 7.32
CA ASP A 161 -19.80 1.94 8.37
C ASP A 161 -18.39 2.27 7.84
N GLN A 162 -18.38 2.95 6.68
CA GLN A 162 -17.18 3.17 5.89
C GLN A 162 -17.01 4.64 5.53
N ASP A 163 -15.83 5.19 5.80
CA ASP A 163 -15.49 6.58 5.46
C ASP A 163 -14.55 6.70 4.25
N LEU A 164 -14.39 7.92 3.75
CA LEU A 164 -13.44 8.31 2.73
C LEU A 164 -12.01 8.34 3.26
N GLY A 165 -11.06 8.24 2.34
CA GLY A 165 -9.65 8.50 2.59
C GLY A 165 -9.30 9.99 2.45
N GLY A 166 -8.02 10.34 2.71
CA GLY A 166 -7.54 11.73 2.67
C GLY A 166 -6.99 12.19 1.30
N SER A 167 -7.28 13.43 0.92
CA SER A 167 -6.62 14.16 -0.19
C SER A 167 -6.60 15.68 0.07
N GLY A 168 -5.59 16.39 -0.44
CA GLY A 168 -5.41 17.84 -0.19
C GLY A 168 -4.24 18.17 0.74
N SER A 169 -4.28 19.35 1.38
CA SER A 169 -3.29 19.80 2.37
C SER A 169 -3.73 19.43 3.78
N ASN A 170 -3.73 18.13 4.05
CA ASN A 170 -4.25 17.46 5.23
C ASN A 170 -3.36 16.27 5.62
N LEU A 171 -3.70 15.63 6.75
CA LEU A 171 -3.32 14.25 6.99
C LEU A 171 -3.91 13.38 5.87
N ARG A 172 -3.09 12.49 5.31
CA ARG A 172 -3.54 11.47 4.38
C ARG A 172 -3.72 10.17 5.14
N THR A 173 -4.52 9.28 4.55
CA THR A 173 -4.81 7.95 5.06
C THR A 173 -3.54 7.25 5.54
N PRO A 174 -3.44 6.99 6.86
CA PRO A 174 -2.33 6.23 7.41
C PRO A 174 -2.31 4.79 6.87
N ALA A 175 -1.13 4.17 6.87
CA ALA A 175 -0.97 2.78 6.45
C ALA A 175 0.16 2.08 7.19
N ASP A 176 0.00 0.78 7.38
CA ASP A 176 0.87 -0.06 8.18
C ASP A 176 1.36 -1.30 7.40
N CYS A 177 2.40 -1.93 7.92
CA CYS A 177 2.75 -3.30 7.53
C CYS A 177 1.86 -4.32 8.26
N ILE A 178 1.93 -5.59 7.85
CA ILE A 178 1.10 -6.65 8.45
C ILE A 178 1.28 -6.83 9.97
N GLY A 179 2.38 -6.34 10.54
CA GLY A 179 2.59 -6.29 11.98
C GLY A 179 2.49 -7.65 12.68
N GLN A 180 2.04 -7.63 13.93
CA GLN A 180 1.92 -8.81 14.79
C GLN A 180 0.87 -9.82 14.31
N ALA A 181 -0.02 -9.44 13.38
CA ALA A 181 -1.01 -10.36 12.83
C ALA A 181 -0.37 -11.55 12.10
N ARG A 182 0.81 -11.36 11.48
CA ARG A 182 1.47 -12.45 10.73
C ARG A 182 2.99 -12.28 10.55
N CYS A 183 3.66 -11.53 11.43
CA CYS A 183 5.12 -11.39 11.38
C CYS A 183 5.72 -11.49 12.78
N GLU A 184 6.65 -12.43 12.93
CA GLU A 184 7.40 -12.71 14.15
C GLU A 184 8.47 -11.64 14.49
N TYR A 185 8.70 -10.69 13.59
CA TYR A 185 9.63 -9.58 13.79
C TYR A 185 8.97 -8.31 14.31
N ALA A 186 7.64 -8.27 14.39
CA ALA A 186 6.91 -7.06 14.75
C ALA A 186 7.15 -6.68 16.22
N CYS A 187 7.73 -5.50 16.43
CA CYS A 187 8.09 -4.98 17.75
C CYS A 187 6.91 -4.30 18.47
N TYR A 188 5.84 -3.94 17.75
CA TYR A 188 4.61 -3.38 18.32
C TYR A 188 3.42 -3.72 17.42
N ASP A 189 2.21 -3.46 17.90
CA ASP A 189 0.99 -3.61 17.10
C ASP A 189 0.83 -2.43 16.13
N THR A 190 1.37 -2.60 14.92
CA THR A 190 1.29 -1.57 13.86
C THR A 190 -0.13 -1.29 13.41
N GLN A 191 -1.01 -2.30 13.45
CA GLN A 191 -2.39 -2.17 12.99
C GLN A 191 -3.21 -1.38 14.00
N ALA A 192 -3.06 -1.69 15.30
CA ALA A 192 -3.74 -0.96 16.36
C ALA A 192 -3.34 0.52 16.38
N LEU A 193 -2.04 0.84 16.31
CA LEU A 193 -1.59 2.23 16.28
C LEU A 193 -2.06 2.95 15.01
N CYS A 194 -1.98 2.30 13.85
CA CYS A 194 -2.46 2.88 12.59
C CYS A 194 -3.95 3.21 12.66
N HIS A 195 -4.76 2.28 13.16
CA HIS A 195 -6.20 2.48 13.31
C HIS A 195 -6.51 3.59 14.32
N ASN A 196 -5.90 3.53 15.51
CA ASN A 196 -6.12 4.51 16.57
C ASN A 196 -5.80 5.94 16.10
N LEU A 197 -4.62 6.17 15.51
CA LEU A 197 -4.25 7.52 15.03
C LEU A 197 -5.06 7.95 13.79
N THR A 198 -5.62 7.01 13.03
CA THR A 198 -6.56 7.35 11.94
C THR A 198 -7.87 7.88 12.51
N LEU A 199 -8.37 7.30 13.61
CA LEU A 199 -9.60 7.74 14.28
C LEU A 199 -9.38 9.03 15.08
N GLU A 200 -8.27 9.16 15.78
CA GLU A 200 -7.94 10.35 16.58
C GLU A 200 -7.89 11.61 15.72
N TYR A 201 -7.25 11.54 14.54
CA TYR A 201 -7.01 12.68 13.66
C TYR A 201 -7.94 12.71 12.43
N GLN A 202 -9.20 12.32 12.61
CA GLN A 202 -10.20 12.35 11.54
C GLN A 202 -10.43 13.76 11.00
N ASP A 203 -10.46 14.78 11.87
CA ASP A 203 -10.64 16.17 11.44
C ASP A 203 -9.50 16.60 10.51
N GLU A 204 -8.25 16.38 10.93
CA GLU A 204 -7.07 16.73 10.16
C GLU A 204 -6.94 15.92 8.88
N LEU A 205 -7.57 14.74 8.78
CA LEU A 205 -7.63 13.93 7.56
C LEU A 205 -8.69 14.45 6.58
N HIS A 206 -9.87 14.82 7.07
CA HIS A 206 -11.00 15.19 6.23
C HIS A 206 -11.08 16.69 5.91
N ARG A 207 -10.52 17.55 6.75
CA ARG A 207 -10.62 19.02 6.65
C ARG A 207 -9.21 19.61 6.54
N PRO A 208 -8.76 19.96 5.32
CA PRO A 208 -7.42 20.51 5.09
C PRO A 208 -7.09 21.74 5.96
N ALA A 209 -6.26 21.53 6.98
CA ALA A 209 -5.82 22.55 7.93
C ALA A 209 -4.29 22.78 7.90
N PHE A 210 -3.56 22.01 7.08
CA PHE A 210 -2.10 22.07 7.05
C PHE A 210 -1.58 22.91 5.87
N PRO A 211 -0.33 23.41 5.94
CA PRO A 211 0.30 24.08 4.80
C PRO A 211 0.41 23.18 3.56
N TYR A 212 0.62 21.88 3.77
CA TYR A 212 0.65 20.89 2.70
C TYR A 212 0.24 19.49 3.20
N LYS A 213 0.40 18.47 2.35
CA LYS A 213 0.07 17.07 2.70
C LYS A 213 0.96 16.58 3.85
N PHE A 214 0.41 15.74 4.71
CA PHE A 214 1.14 15.04 5.75
C PHE A 214 0.73 13.55 5.78
N LYS A 215 1.65 12.64 6.09
CA LYS A 215 1.41 11.20 6.04
C LYS A 215 2.02 10.49 7.25
N PHE A 216 1.26 9.56 7.81
CA PHE A 216 1.76 8.55 8.74
C PHE A 216 1.96 7.21 8.05
N LYS A 217 3.02 6.50 8.41
CA LYS A 217 3.17 5.07 8.12
C LYS A 217 3.88 4.31 9.24
N PHE A 218 3.46 3.06 9.45
CA PHE A 218 3.84 2.25 10.59
C PHE A 218 4.50 0.94 10.14
N ASP A 219 5.79 0.80 10.42
CA ASP A 219 6.57 -0.42 10.18
C ASP A 219 6.89 -1.10 11.51
N GLY A 220 6.60 -2.40 11.61
CA GLY A 220 6.84 -3.17 12.83
C GLY A 220 8.31 -3.49 13.12
N CYS A 221 9.21 -3.31 12.13
CA CYS A 221 10.65 -3.51 12.29
C CYS A 221 11.44 -2.77 11.17
N PRO A 222 12.78 -2.70 11.25
CA PRO A 222 13.61 -2.00 10.26
C PRO A 222 13.61 -2.59 8.83
N ASN A 223 13.00 -3.76 8.60
CA ASN A 223 12.78 -4.26 7.23
C ASN A 223 11.82 -3.37 6.42
N CYS A 224 11.04 -2.51 7.09
CA CYS A 224 10.33 -1.41 6.47
C CYS A 224 9.35 -1.83 5.35
N CYS A 225 8.54 -2.87 5.59
CA CYS A 225 7.64 -3.47 4.60
C CYS A 225 6.56 -2.53 4.03
N VAL A 226 6.14 -1.47 4.75
CA VAL A 226 5.25 -0.42 4.21
C VAL A 226 6.04 0.80 3.70
N ALA A 227 7.37 0.76 3.79
CA ALA A 227 8.32 1.77 3.34
C ALA A 227 8.06 3.15 3.98
N SER A 228 7.75 3.18 5.29
CA SER A 228 7.47 4.43 6.01
C SER A 228 8.63 5.43 5.88
N ILE A 229 9.88 4.98 6.03
CA ILE A 229 11.06 5.86 5.94
C ILE A 229 11.16 6.64 4.62
N ALA A 230 10.52 6.18 3.53
CA ALA A 230 10.59 6.83 2.23
C ALA A 230 9.25 7.47 1.80
N ARG A 231 8.13 7.12 2.43
CA ARG A 231 6.78 7.41 1.92
C ARG A 231 5.82 7.98 2.95
N SER A 232 6.33 8.47 4.08
CA SER A 232 5.57 9.21 5.09
C SER A 232 6.38 10.36 5.69
N ASP A 233 5.72 11.50 5.84
CA ASP A 233 6.27 12.69 6.51
C ASP A 233 6.64 12.38 7.97
N MET A 234 5.93 11.46 8.63
CA MET A 234 6.31 10.86 9.91
C MET A 234 6.20 9.34 9.85
N SER A 235 7.32 8.68 10.08
CA SER A 235 7.54 7.24 10.01
C SER A 235 7.75 6.69 11.42
N PHE A 236 7.06 5.57 11.72
CA PHE A 236 7.15 4.86 12.99
C PHE A 236 7.75 3.48 12.71
N ILE A 237 9.00 3.22 13.13
CA ILE A 237 9.72 1.98 12.80
C ILE A 237 10.05 1.22 14.08
N GLY A 238 9.51 0.01 14.20
CA GLY A 238 9.65 -0.81 15.39
C GLY A 238 11.08 -1.22 15.65
N THR A 239 11.47 -1.31 16.92
CA THR A 239 12.78 -1.80 17.34
C THR A 239 12.71 -2.33 18.78
N TRP A 240 13.84 -2.78 19.30
CA TRP A 240 14.01 -3.24 20.69
C TRP A 240 15.25 -2.62 21.31
N LYS A 241 15.31 -2.57 22.65
CA LYS A 241 16.45 -1.98 23.40
C LYS A 241 17.30 -2.99 24.18
N ASP A 242 16.84 -4.24 24.29
CA ASP A 242 17.55 -5.34 24.94
C ASP A 242 18.24 -6.28 23.95
N ASP A 243 18.63 -7.47 24.41
CA ASP A 243 19.45 -8.41 23.65
C ASP A 243 18.65 -9.18 22.59
N ILE A 244 19.29 -9.43 21.44
CA ILE A 244 18.79 -10.46 20.49
C ILE A 244 18.76 -11.80 21.22
N ARG A 245 17.64 -12.51 21.10
CA ARG A 245 17.46 -13.84 21.68
C ARG A 245 18.03 -14.89 20.74
N ILE A 246 18.91 -15.74 21.26
CA ILE A 246 19.62 -16.77 20.50
C ILE A 246 19.19 -18.16 20.98
N ASP A 247 18.73 -19.00 20.06
CA ASP A 247 18.55 -20.44 20.27
C ASP A 247 19.75 -21.19 19.69
N ALA A 248 20.61 -21.72 20.57
CA ALA A 248 21.86 -22.36 20.18
C ALA A 248 21.65 -23.66 19.39
N GLU A 249 20.58 -24.42 19.65
CA GLU A 249 20.30 -25.65 18.93
C GLU A 249 19.82 -25.35 17.52
N ALA A 250 18.97 -24.33 17.37
CA ALA A 250 18.58 -23.85 16.05
C ALA A 250 19.78 -23.31 15.25
N VAL A 251 20.72 -22.60 15.89
CA VAL A 251 21.98 -22.18 15.23
C VAL A 251 22.73 -23.38 14.66
N LYS A 252 22.91 -24.45 15.45
CA LYS A 252 23.57 -25.68 14.99
C LYS A 252 22.81 -26.32 13.83
N ALA A 253 21.48 -26.34 13.87
CA ALA A 253 20.65 -26.88 12.79
C ALA A 253 20.81 -26.10 11.47
N TYR A 254 21.00 -24.77 11.51
CA TYR A 254 21.37 -23.99 10.31
C TYR A 254 22.76 -24.38 9.79
N VAL A 255 23.77 -24.44 10.66
CA VAL A 255 25.16 -24.80 10.29
C VAL A 255 25.24 -26.24 9.76
N GLY A 256 24.45 -27.16 10.31
CA GLY A 256 24.31 -28.54 9.85
C GLY A 256 23.51 -28.70 8.55
N GLY A 257 22.85 -27.63 8.07
CA GLY A 257 22.05 -27.64 6.84
C GLY A 257 20.64 -28.22 6.99
N GLU A 258 20.18 -28.48 8.21
CA GLU A 258 18.81 -28.95 8.50
C GLU A 258 17.76 -27.85 8.28
N ILE A 259 18.15 -26.58 8.53
CA ILE A 259 17.30 -25.41 8.30
C ILE A 259 17.90 -24.56 7.19
N LYS A 260 17.07 -24.24 6.18
CA LYS A 260 17.50 -23.37 5.07
C LYS A 260 17.65 -21.92 5.53
N PRO A 261 18.73 -21.21 5.15
CA PRO A 261 18.89 -19.80 5.46
C PRO A 261 17.78 -18.95 4.80
N ASN A 262 17.46 -17.83 5.44
CA ASN A 262 16.48 -16.84 5.00
C ASN A 262 15.11 -17.48 4.65
N ALA A 263 14.68 -18.45 5.46
CA ALA A 263 13.48 -19.26 5.26
C ALA A 263 13.36 -19.88 3.84
N GLY A 264 14.48 -20.12 3.16
CA GLY A 264 14.50 -20.66 1.80
C GLY A 264 14.27 -19.63 0.69
N ALA A 265 14.36 -18.33 0.97
CA ALA A 265 14.17 -17.25 -0.02
C ALA A 265 15.07 -17.38 -1.28
N HIS A 266 16.20 -18.06 -1.16
CA HIS A 266 17.18 -18.25 -2.24
C HIS A 266 17.15 -19.64 -2.88
N ALA A 267 16.14 -20.46 -2.59
CA ALA A 267 16.08 -21.87 -3.04
C ALA A 267 15.99 -22.05 -4.58
N GLY A 268 15.70 -20.98 -5.34
CA GLY A 268 15.64 -21.02 -6.80
C GLY A 268 17.01 -21.05 -7.50
N ARG A 269 18.12 -20.99 -6.75
CA ARG A 269 19.48 -21.07 -7.28
C ARG A 269 20.37 -21.85 -6.31
N ASP A 270 21.37 -22.56 -6.83
CA ASP A 270 22.41 -23.18 -6.02
C ASP A 270 23.45 -22.13 -5.58
N TRP A 271 23.52 -21.89 -4.27
CA TRP A 271 24.49 -20.99 -3.63
C TRP A 271 25.54 -21.75 -2.81
N GLY A 272 25.50 -23.10 -2.82
CA GLY A 272 26.26 -23.95 -1.93
C GLY A 272 25.61 -24.16 -0.56
N LYS A 273 26.34 -24.83 0.34
CA LYS A 273 25.91 -25.01 1.73
C LYS A 273 26.00 -23.69 2.49
N PHE A 274 25.08 -23.50 3.44
CA PHE A 274 25.10 -22.34 4.32
C PHE A 274 26.45 -22.20 5.04
N ASP A 275 27.03 -21.01 4.95
CA ASP A 275 28.28 -20.64 5.61
C ASP A 275 28.00 -19.46 6.55
N ILE A 276 27.84 -19.74 7.85
CA ILE A 276 27.51 -18.72 8.85
C ILE A 276 28.53 -17.58 8.88
N GLN A 277 29.80 -17.87 8.58
CA GLN A 277 30.84 -16.86 8.58
C GLN A 277 30.69 -15.90 7.40
N LYS A 278 30.38 -16.41 6.21
CA LYS A 278 30.18 -15.58 5.01
C LYS A 278 28.82 -14.90 4.95
N GLU A 279 27.77 -15.57 5.40
CA GLU A 279 26.39 -15.13 5.17
C GLU A 279 25.78 -14.38 6.36
N VAL A 280 26.38 -14.47 7.56
CA VAL A 280 25.90 -13.77 8.76
C VAL A 280 26.98 -12.91 9.39
N ILE A 281 28.09 -13.52 9.84
CA ILE A 281 29.11 -12.82 10.62
C ILE A 281 29.82 -11.75 9.79
N GLY A 282 30.33 -12.12 8.62
CA GLY A 282 31.06 -11.23 7.71
C GLY A 282 30.19 -10.14 7.06
N LEU A 283 28.86 -10.24 7.17
CA LEU A 283 27.89 -9.27 6.66
C LEU A 283 27.25 -8.42 7.77
N CYS A 284 27.59 -8.66 9.04
CA CYS A 284 27.15 -7.81 10.14
C CYS A 284 27.77 -6.41 9.97
N PRO A 285 26.98 -5.33 9.80
CA PRO A 285 27.50 -4.01 9.46
C PRO A 285 28.39 -3.39 10.54
N THR A 286 28.26 -3.84 11.79
CA THR A 286 29.08 -3.37 12.92
C THR A 286 30.14 -4.39 13.34
N GLY A 287 30.21 -5.56 12.71
CA GLY A 287 31.13 -6.63 13.10
C GLY A 287 30.93 -7.13 14.54
N CYS A 288 29.75 -6.91 15.14
CA CYS A 288 29.50 -7.19 16.56
C CYS A 288 29.16 -8.67 16.86
N MET A 289 29.27 -9.55 15.87
CA MET A 289 28.90 -10.96 15.98
C MET A 289 30.13 -11.85 15.91
N LYS A 290 30.09 -12.99 16.60
CA LYS A 290 31.19 -13.95 16.63
C LYS A 290 30.67 -15.38 16.71
N TYR A 291 31.26 -16.27 15.90
CA TYR A 291 30.97 -17.70 15.93
C TYR A 291 32.26 -18.48 16.17
N GLU A 292 32.42 -19.05 17.36
CA GLU A 292 33.56 -19.87 17.78
C GLU A 292 33.07 -21.03 18.64
N ASP A 293 33.78 -22.16 18.60
CA ASP A 293 33.45 -23.36 19.39
C ASP A 293 31.98 -23.79 19.27
N ASN A 294 31.44 -23.72 18.05
CA ASN A 294 30.03 -23.98 17.71
C ASN A 294 29.00 -23.09 18.45
N LYS A 295 29.43 -21.92 18.95
CA LYS A 295 28.59 -20.98 19.70
C LYS A 295 28.55 -19.62 19.02
N LEU A 296 27.34 -19.15 18.73
CA LEU A 296 27.08 -17.79 18.28
C LEU A 296 26.97 -16.84 19.47
N THR A 297 27.69 -15.71 19.41
CA THR A 297 27.60 -14.61 20.37
C THR A 297 27.42 -13.28 19.64
N ILE A 298 26.72 -12.35 20.29
CA ILE A 298 26.43 -11.02 19.75
C ILE A 298 26.73 -10.00 20.85
N ASN A 299 27.60 -9.04 20.57
CA ASN A 299 27.77 -7.86 21.41
C ASN A 299 26.63 -6.88 21.10
N ASN A 300 25.47 -7.06 21.76
CA ASN A 300 24.26 -6.27 21.49
C ASN A 300 24.47 -4.76 21.69
N ARG A 301 25.41 -4.34 22.54
CA ARG A 301 25.76 -2.93 22.74
C ARG A 301 26.21 -2.25 21.44
N GLU A 302 26.89 -3.00 20.57
CA GLU A 302 27.39 -2.52 19.27
C GLU A 302 26.46 -2.91 18.11
N CYS A 303 25.28 -3.47 18.40
CA CYS A 303 24.31 -3.86 17.39
C CYS A 303 23.41 -2.68 17.01
N THR A 304 23.36 -2.35 15.71
CA THR A 304 22.46 -1.32 15.15
C THR A 304 21.07 -1.85 14.79
N ARG A 305 20.78 -3.12 15.10
CA ARG A 305 19.47 -3.78 14.86
C ARG A 305 19.02 -3.74 13.39
N CYS A 306 19.96 -3.91 12.47
CA CYS A 306 19.74 -3.88 11.02
C CYS A 306 18.89 -5.06 10.45
N MET A 307 18.40 -5.97 11.29
CA MET A 307 17.66 -7.19 10.95
C MET A 307 18.40 -8.29 10.19
N HIS A 308 19.56 -8.04 9.56
CA HIS A 308 20.25 -9.02 8.68
C HIS A 308 20.34 -10.43 9.27
N CYS A 309 20.91 -10.59 10.46
CA CYS A 309 21.09 -11.90 11.07
C CYS A 309 19.75 -12.59 11.41
N ILE A 310 18.76 -11.83 11.90
CA ILE A 310 17.40 -12.33 12.16
C ILE A 310 16.74 -12.78 10.86
N ASN A 311 16.87 -11.99 9.79
CA ASN A 311 16.33 -12.33 8.47
C ASN A 311 16.95 -13.61 7.91
N VAL A 312 18.26 -13.82 8.08
CA VAL A 312 18.95 -15.04 7.62
C VAL A 312 18.62 -16.25 8.50
N MET A 313 18.47 -16.08 9.81
CA MET A 313 18.27 -17.17 10.76
C MET A 313 17.00 -17.01 11.63
N PRO A 314 15.80 -16.87 11.05
CA PRO A 314 14.59 -16.51 11.80
C PRO A 314 14.17 -17.51 12.88
N ARG A 315 14.52 -18.79 12.69
CA ARG A 315 14.21 -19.83 13.69
C ARG A 315 15.18 -19.85 14.88
N ALA A 316 16.34 -19.19 14.74
CA ALA A 316 17.38 -19.18 15.77
C ALA A 316 17.54 -17.82 16.46
N LEU A 317 17.32 -16.73 15.72
CA LEU A 317 17.50 -15.37 16.20
C LEU A 317 16.16 -14.64 16.23
N ARG A 318 15.83 -14.05 17.38
CA ARG A 318 14.58 -13.29 17.57
C ARG A 318 14.89 -11.89 18.10
N ILE A 319 14.00 -10.95 17.80
CA ILE A 319 14.00 -9.59 18.37
C ILE A 319 14.09 -9.64 19.90
N GLY A 320 14.55 -8.56 20.54
CA GLY A 320 14.49 -8.43 22.00
C GLY A 320 13.07 -8.43 22.57
N LYS A 321 12.94 -8.41 23.89
CA LYS A 321 11.65 -8.36 24.61
C LYS A 321 11.21 -6.94 24.98
N GLN A 322 12.16 -6.01 25.12
CA GLN A 322 11.89 -4.62 25.45
C GLN A 322 11.71 -3.83 24.15
N THR A 323 10.49 -3.85 23.62
CA THR A 323 10.17 -3.31 22.30
C THR A 323 9.57 -1.90 22.36
N GLY A 324 9.60 -1.21 21.22
CA GLY A 324 9.06 0.13 21.02
C GLY A 324 9.23 0.52 19.55
N CYS A 325 9.23 1.81 19.23
CA CYS A 325 9.56 2.29 17.89
C CYS A 325 10.49 3.51 17.90
N SER A 326 11.14 3.74 16.76
CA SER A 326 11.80 4.99 16.43
C SER A 326 10.87 5.86 15.57
N ILE A 327 10.93 7.17 15.76
CA ILE A 327 10.22 8.14 14.90
C ILE A 327 11.22 8.83 13.99
N LEU A 328 10.95 8.81 12.68
CA LEU A 328 11.73 9.47 11.65
C LEU A 328 10.84 10.43 10.86
N VAL A 329 11.35 11.59 10.47
CA VAL A 329 10.54 12.66 9.85
C VAL A 329 11.13 13.24 8.57
N GLY A 330 10.27 13.77 7.71
CA GLY A 330 10.64 14.56 6.54
C GLY A 330 10.72 13.79 5.22
N ALA A 331 10.31 12.52 5.15
CA ALA A 331 10.40 11.78 3.90
C ALA A 331 9.47 12.38 2.83
N LYS A 332 10.02 12.68 1.65
CA LYS A 332 9.25 13.27 0.54
C LYS A 332 9.85 12.92 -0.82
N ALA A 333 9.00 13.00 -1.84
CA ALA A 333 9.39 12.92 -3.24
C ALA A 333 10.21 14.17 -3.67
N PRO A 334 10.78 14.20 -4.89
CA PRO A 334 11.69 15.25 -5.32
C PRO A 334 11.20 16.69 -5.16
N ILE A 335 9.95 17.01 -5.53
CA ILE A 335 9.49 18.41 -5.56
C ILE A 335 9.35 18.97 -4.13
N LEU A 336 9.81 20.19 -3.82
CA LEU A 336 10.61 21.08 -4.68
C LEU A 336 12.11 20.78 -4.56
N ASP A 337 12.62 20.68 -3.33
CA ASP A 337 14.06 20.76 -3.03
C ASP A 337 14.79 19.41 -2.91
N GLY A 338 14.39 18.44 -3.72
CA GLY A 338 14.98 17.10 -3.73
C GLY A 338 14.23 16.08 -2.87
N ALA A 339 14.51 14.81 -3.15
CA ALA A 339 13.90 13.70 -2.42
C ALA A 339 14.58 13.56 -1.05
N GLN A 340 13.79 13.18 -0.05
CA GLN A 340 14.28 12.93 1.30
C GLN A 340 13.72 11.61 1.81
N MET A 341 14.51 10.91 2.60
CA MET A 341 14.04 9.86 3.50
C MET A 341 13.87 10.45 4.90
N GLY A 342 13.16 9.73 5.76
CA GLY A 342 12.96 10.09 7.15
C GLY A 342 14.28 10.18 7.89
N SER A 343 14.52 11.32 8.53
CA SER A 343 15.65 11.53 9.42
C SER A 343 15.24 11.19 10.84
N LEU A 344 16.09 10.46 11.57
CA LEU A 344 15.80 10.02 12.93
C LEU A 344 15.56 11.23 13.85
N LEU A 345 14.40 11.24 14.52
CA LEU A 345 14.01 12.28 15.47
C LEU A 345 13.95 11.73 16.90
N VAL A 346 13.18 10.65 17.11
CA VAL A 346 13.07 9.97 18.39
C VAL A 346 13.70 8.59 18.26
N PRO A 347 14.87 8.34 18.88
CA PRO A 347 15.55 7.05 18.76
C PRO A 347 14.73 5.87 19.30
N PHE A 348 13.98 6.07 20.38
CA PHE A 348 13.14 5.05 20.99
C PHE A 348 11.99 5.69 21.77
N ILE A 349 10.77 5.19 21.55
CA ILE A 349 9.57 5.48 22.34
C ILE A 349 8.80 4.18 22.54
N GLU A 350 8.19 4.02 23.72
CA GLU A 350 7.28 2.91 24.01
C GLU A 350 5.95 3.15 23.28
N VAL A 351 5.32 2.08 22.80
CA VAL A 351 4.11 2.12 21.96
C VAL A 351 3.02 1.28 22.56
#